data_AF-A0A2V7RQU1-F1
#
_entry.id   AF-A0A2V7RQU1-F1
#
_cell.length_a   1.000
_cell.length_b   1.000
_cell.length_c   1.000
_cell.angle_alpha   90.00
_cell.angle_beta   90.00
_cell.angle_gamma   90.00
#
_symmetry.space_group_name_H-M   'P 1'
#
loop_
_entity.id
_entity.type
_entity.pdbx_description
1 polymer ?
#
loop_
_entity_poly.entity_id
_entity_poly.type
_entity_poly.pdbx_seq_one_letter_code
_entity_poly.pdbx_strand_id
1 'polypeptide(L)'
;MVTSAAWVDYDHDGRLDLIVAGEWMPIRVFHQENGGGRFVDRTREAGLAGTEGWWNTVTTADLNGDGRPDLVLGNLGLNSYVRASPTEPARFYVGDFGHNGTLEQILTFYKHGVSYPVAGRDELISLIPRLRNRYPSYADFGASRIEDIFPASELARATVREARVFASSVALNNGNGTFTLQPLPVEAQFAPIRAVLVADFDGDGRPDLLVGGNLYGVPPVFGRYDASYGLLLSGRGGGDGRFEAVDMEKSNLVIEGQVRHMGWLRQADGSRLIVIARNDDKLQFVRPLRHSQ
;
A
#
# COMPACT_ATOMS: atom_id res chain seq x y z
N MET A 1 -5.50 -9.48 -2.49
CA MET A 1 -4.63 -10.53 -1.92
C MET A 1 -4.08 -10.02 -0.60
N VAL A 2 -3.89 -10.85 0.43
CA VAL A 2 -3.21 -10.42 1.67
C VAL A 2 -1.72 -10.32 1.40
N THR A 3 -1.10 -9.21 1.78
CA THR A 3 0.33 -8.95 1.52
C THR A 3 1.17 -8.86 2.79
N SER A 4 0.56 -8.48 3.91
CA SER A 4 1.24 -8.33 5.19
C SER A 4 0.26 -8.45 6.35
N ALA A 5 0.79 -8.85 7.50
CA ALA A 5 0.04 -8.86 8.74
C ALA A 5 0.98 -8.51 9.91
N ALA A 6 0.41 -7.97 10.99
CA ALA A 6 1.12 -7.66 12.21
C ALA A 6 0.30 -8.12 13.43
N TRP A 7 0.98 -8.68 14.41
CA TRP A 7 0.42 -8.99 15.73
C TRP A 7 0.67 -7.82 16.67
N VAL A 8 -0.38 -7.32 17.32
CA VAL A 8 -0.30 -6.14 18.18
C VAL A 8 -1.44 -6.11 19.18
N ASP A 9 -1.16 -5.71 20.42
CA ASP A 9 -2.18 -5.38 21.42
C ASP A 9 -2.61 -3.93 21.19
N TYR A 10 -3.59 -3.69 20.31
CA TYR A 10 -3.90 -2.32 19.89
C TYR A 10 -4.81 -1.58 20.87
N ASP A 11 -5.54 -2.28 21.72
CA ASP A 11 -6.45 -1.70 22.71
C ASP A 11 -5.94 -1.82 24.17
N HIS A 12 -4.73 -2.37 24.34
CA HIS A 12 -4.04 -2.55 25.63
C HIS A 12 -4.79 -3.47 26.58
N ASP A 13 -5.49 -4.48 26.06
CA ASP A 13 -6.19 -5.48 26.85
C ASP A 13 -5.30 -6.65 27.30
N GLY A 14 -4.02 -6.62 26.92
CA GLY A 14 -3.01 -7.64 27.22
C GLY A 14 -3.01 -8.83 26.25
N ARG A 15 -3.80 -8.79 25.18
CA ARG A 15 -3.89 -9.84 24.16
C ARG A 15 -3.45 -9.32 22.80
N LEU A 16 -2.97 -10.23 21.95
CA LEU A 16 -2.52 -9.85 20.61
C LEU A 16 -3.67 -9.96 19.62
N ASP A 17 -3.96 -8.86 18.97
CA ASP A 17 -4.86 -8.75 17.83
C ASP A 17 -4.09 -8.86 16.52
N LEU A 18 -4.83 -9.12 15.44
CA LEU A 18 -4.25 -9.29 14.11
C LEU A 18 -4.65 -8.14 13.19
N ILE A 19 -3.67 -7.36 12.75
CA ILE A 19 -3.81 -6.36 11.70
C ILE A 19 -3.45 -6.99 10.36
N VAL A 20 -4.29 -6.81 9.35
CA VAL A 20 -4.08 -7.38 8.01
C VAL A 20 -4.13 -6.30 6.95
N ALA A 21 -3.10 -6.25 6.12
CA ALA A 21 -2.99 -5.41 4.95
C ALA A 21 -3.07 -6.26 3.67
N GLY A 22 -3.66 -5.70 2.62
CA GLY A 22 -3.69 -6.33 1.32
C GLY A 22 -4.33 -5.47 0.24
N GLU A 23 -4.35 -6.00 -0.97
CA GLU A 23 -4.94 -5.35 -2.12
C GLU A 23 -6.46 -5.53 -2.15
N TRP A 24 -7.15 -4.45 -2.56
CA TRP A 24 -8.60 -4.41 -2.75
C TRP A 24 -9.41 -4.58 -1.46
N MET A 25 -8.81 -4.22 -0.33
CA MET A 25 -9.40 -4.33 1.00
C MET A 25 -8.95 -3.16 1.89
N PRO A 26 -9.72 -2.80 2.93
CA PRO A 26 -9.23 -1.88 3.95
C PRO A 26 -8.09 -2.53 4.75
N ILE A 27 -7.38 -1.73 5.54
CA ILE A 27 -6.60 -2.28 6.65
C ILE A 27 -7.58 -2.90 7.63
N ARG A 28 -7.47 -4.21 7.84
CA ARG A 28 -8.39 -4.95 8.71
C ARG A 28 -7.84 -5.14 10.11
N VAL A 29 -8.73 -5.05 11.09
CA VAL A 29 -8.44 -5.30 12.49
C VAL A 29 -9.26 -6.51 12.93
N PHE A 30 -8.59 -7.57 13.32
CA PHE A 30 -9.19 -8.76 13.89
C PHE A 30 -8.87 -8.80 15.38
N HIS A 31 -9.86 -8.46 16.20
CA HIS A 31 -9.71 -8.37 17.66
C HIS A 31 -9.89 -9.73 18.34
N GLN A 32 -9.04 -10.05 19.31
CA GLN A 32 -9.07 -11.32 20.04
C GLN A 32 -10.00 -11.26 21.26
N GLU A 33 -11.18 -11.85 21.13
CA GLU A 33 -12.18 -11.84 22.20
C GLU A 33 -11.99 -12.98 23.21
N ASN A 34 -12.14 -12.65 24.50
CA ASN A 34 -12.26 -13.59 25.63
C ASN A 34 -11.08 -14.56 25.83
N GLY A 35 -9.88 -14.25 25.31
CA GLY A 35 -8.66 -15.06 25.48
C GLY A 35 -8.68 -16.46 24.85
N GLY A 36 -9.76 -16.85 24.18
CA GLY A 36 -9.96 -18.19 23.62
C GLY A 36 -9.48 -18.36 22.17
N GLY A 37 -8.74 -17.38 21.62
CA GLY A 37 -8.27 -17.43 20.22
C GLY A 37 -9.35 -17.14 19.16
N ARG A 38 -10.51 -16.60 19.57
CA ARG A 38 -11.55 -16.17 18.63
C ARG A 38 -11.30 -14.75 18.17
N PHE A 39 -11.13 -14.59 16.86
CA PHE A 39 -10.91 -13.31 16.21
C PHE A 39 -12.20 -12.76 15.61
N VAL A 40 -12.52 -11.50 15.90
CA VAL A 40 -13.68 -10.77 15.35
C VAL A 40 -13.20 -9.59 14.53
N ASP A 41 -13.72 -9.46 13.31
CA ASP A 41 -13.46 -8.29 12.48
C ASP A 41 -14.07 -7.04 13.14
N ARG A 42 -13.20 -6.16 13.64
CA ARG A 42 -13.52 -4.87 14.26
C ARG A 42 -13.03 -3.70 13.40
N THR A 43 -12.83 -3.92 12.09
CA THR A 43 -12.27 -2.91 11.19
C THR A 43 -13.07 -1.61 11.17
N ARG A 44 -14.41 -1.70 11.24
CA ARG A 44 -15.27 -0.52 11.26
C ARG A 44 -15.18 0.22 12.59
N GLU A 45 -15.23 -0.52 13.70
CA GLU A 45 -15.11 0.01 15.05
C GLU A 45 -13.74 0.67 15.27
N ALA A 46 -12.69 0.11 14.68
CA ALA A 46 -11.35 0.67 14.70
C ALA A 46 -11.17 1.93 13.83
N GLY A 47 -12.21 2.39 13.13
CA GLY A 47 -12.13 3.58 12.27
C GLY A 47 -11.38 3.38 10.94
N LEU A 48 -11.10 2.13 10.56
CA LEU A 48 -10.32 1.78 9.36
C LEU A 48 -11.17 1.29 8.19
N ALA A 49 -12.50 1.26 8.34
CA ALA A 49 -13.40 1.07 7.20
C ALA A 49 -13.24 2.20 6.15
N GLY A 50 -13.37 1.89 4.86
CA GLY A 50 -13.19 2.89 3.79
C GLY A 50 -11.74 3.13 3.39
N THR A 51 -10.78 2.43 4.01
CA THR A 51 -9.36 2.51 3.67
C THR A 51 -8.99 1.56 2.54
N GLU A 52 -9.94 1.16 1.67
CA GLU A 52 -9.65 0.18 0.63
C GLU A 52 -8.50 0.68 -0.26
N GLY A 53 -7.44 -0.12 -0.38
CA GLY A 53 -6.22 0.29 -1.06
C GLY A 53 -5.47 -0.88 -1.68
N TRP A 54 -4.28 -0.60 -2.20
CA TRP A 54 -3.33 -1.63 -2.65
C TRP A 54 -2.18 -1.70 -1.64
N TRP A 55 -2.56 -1.99 -0.40
CA TRP A 55 -1.64 -2.06 0.72
C TRP A 55 -0.64 -3.19 0.50
N ASN A 56 0.63 -2.90 0.75
CA ASN A 56 1.75 -3.79 0.52
C ASN A 56 2.38 -4.28 1.83
N THR A 57 2.47 -3.41 2.84
CA THR A 57 3.11 -3.74 4.12
C THR A 57 2.42 -3.04 5.29
N VAL A 58 2.45 -3.67 6.46
CA VAL A 58 2.08 -3.06 7.75
C VAL A 58 3.17 -3.36 8.76
N THR A 59 3.59 -2.33 9.50
CA THR A 59 4.56 -2.43 10.60
C THR A 59 4.01 -1.65 11.79
N THR A 60 4.22 -2.14 13.01
CA THR A 60 3.70 -1.55 14.24
C THR A 60 4.82 -0.91 15.04
N ALA A 61 4.60 0.29 15.57
CA ALA A 61 5.51 0.98 16.48
C ALA A 61 4.77 2.10 17.21
N ASP A 62 5.25 2.54 18.37
CA ASP A 62 4.75 3.76 19.04
C ASP A 62 5.41 4.97 18.38
N LEU A 63 4.76 5.57 17.37
CA LEU A 63 5.32 6.60 16.50
C LEU A 63 5.27 7.99 17.12
N ASN A 64 4.39 8.21 18.10
CA ASN A 64 4.18 9.50 18.75
C ASN A 64 4.67 9.53 20.22
N GLY A 65 5.15 8.41 20.76
CA GLY A 65 5.70 8.28 22.11
C GLY A 65 4.64 8.24 23.21
N ASP A 66 3.40 7.88 22.88
CA ASP A 66 2.29 7.85 23.82
C ASP A 66 2.09 6.49 24.52
N GLY A 67 2.98 5.54 24.21
CA GLY A 67 2.98 4.18 24.73
C GLY A 67 2.01 3.24 24.03
N ARG A 68 1.27 3.69 23.01
CA ARG A 68 0.36 2.87 22.22
C ARG A 68 0.95 2.51 20.88
N PRO A 69 0.68 1.31 20.35
CA PRO A 69 1.17 0.93 19.05
C PRO A 69 0.35 1.58 17.95
N ASP A 70 1.03 2.33 17.08
CA ASP A 70 0.55 2.86 15.81
C ASP A 70 0.92 1.92 14.65
N LEU A 71 0.38 2.22 13.47
CA LEU A 71 0.65 1.47 12.24
C LEU A 71 1.40 2.34 11.22
N VAL A 72 2.44 1.78 10.61
CA VAL A 72 3.06 2.30 9.39
C VAL A 72 2.61 1.43 8.21
N LEU A 73 2.04 2.06 7.20
CA LEU A 73 1.32 1.41 6.11
C LEU A 73 1.91 1.79 4.75
N GLY A 74 2.50 0.81 4.06
CA GLY A 74 2.97 0.99 2.69
C GLY A 74 1.87 0.67 1.68
N ASN A 75 1.65 1.55 0.71
CA ASN A 75 0.64 1.42 -0.35
C ASN A 75 1.29 1.61 -1.73
N LEU A 76 0.49 1.76 -2.81
CA LEU A 76 0.97 1.99 -4.17
C LEU A 76 1.72 3.34 -4.33
N GLY A 77 1.34 4.36 -3.56
CA GLY A 77 1.84 5.72 -3.70
C GLY A 77 1.01 6.55 -4.68
N LEU A 78 1.13 7.88 -4.56
CA LEU A 78 0.38 8.86 -5.34
C LEU A 78 1.01 9.16 -6.70
N ASN A 79 2.28 8.79 -6.90
CA ASN A 79 2.96 8.86 -8.19
C ASN A 79 2.70 7.59 -9.01
N SER A 80 1.42 7.36 -9.33
CA SER A 80 0.96 6.15 -10.00
C SER A 80 0.07 6.46 -11.20
N TYR A 81 0.08 5.58 -12.20
CA TYR A 81 -0.74 5.70 -13.40
C TYR A 81 -2.23 5.62 -13.06
N VAL A 82 -2.60 4.60 -12.27
CA VAL A 82 -3.94 4.48 -11.70
C VAL A 82 -3.96 5.31 -10.41
N ARG A 83 -4.88 6.27 -10.35
CA ARG A 83 -5.14 7.05 -9.14
C ARG A 83 -6.47 6.64 -8.53
N ALA A 84 -6.55 6.76 -7.21
CA ALA A 84 -7.75 6.45 -6.45
C ALA A 84 -8.00 7.53 -5.39
N SER A 85 -9.26 7.88 -5.22
CA SER A 85 -9.76 8.70 -4.12
C SER A 85 -11.13 8.18 -3.67
N PRO A 86 -11.68 8.64 -2.54
CA PRO A 86 -13.04 8.28 -2.12
C PRO A 86 -14.13 8.63 -3.16
N THR A 87 -13.96 9.74 -3.89
CA THR A 87 -14.91 10.21 -4.92
C THR A 87 -14.64 9.62 -6.31
N GLU A 88 -13.40 9.23 -6.58
CA GLU A 88 -12.93 8.67 -7.85
C GLU A 88 -12.14 7.38 -7.58
N PRO A 89 -12.81 6.28 -7.17
CA PRO A 89 -12.11 5.05 -6.82
C PRO A 89 -11.59 4.31 -8.05
N ALA A 90 -10.47 3.62 -7.92
CA ALA A 90 -10.11 2.58 -8.87
C ALA A 90 -11.06 1.39 -8.64
N ARG A 91 -11.54 0.77 -9.72
CA ARG A 91 -12.48 -0.37 -9.63
C ARG A 91 -11.96 -1.57 -10.38
N PHE A 92 -12.25 -2.75 -9.85
CA PHE A 92 -11.92 -4.02 -10.45
C PHE A 92 -13.20 -4.83 -10.59
N TYR A 93 -13.67 -4.96 -11.83
CA TYR A 93 -14.85 -5.71 -12.19
C TYR A 93 -14.44 -7.13 -12.57
N VAL A 94 -15.15 -8.12 -12.03
CA VAL A 94 -15.00 -9.53 -12.36
C VAL A 94 -16.36 -10.07 -12.77
N GLY A 95 -16.50 -10.50 -14.02
CA GLY A 95 -17.77 -10.98 -14.57
C GLY A 95 -17.60 -11.67 -15.92
N ASP A 96 -18.62 -12.42 -16.35
CA ASP A 96 -18.69 -13.01 -17.69
C ASP A 96 -19.25 -11.97 -18.68
N PHE A 97 -18.38 -11.05 -19.08
CA PHE A 97 -18.68 -10.01 -20.04
C PHE A 97 -18.60 -10.51 -21.48
N GLY A 98 -17.94 -11.65 -21.71
CA GLY A 98 -17.89 -12.38 -22.97
C GLY A 98 -19.15 -13.19 -23.29
N HIS A 99 -19.97 -13.53 -22.28
CA HIS A 99 -21.08 -14.48 -22.36
C HIS A 99 -20.64 -15.86 -22.84
N ASN A 100 -19.49 -16.31 -22.35
CA ASN A 100 -18.86 -17.57 -22.75
C ASN A 100 -18.58 -18.50 -21.55
N GLY A 101 -19.00 -18.11 -20.35
CA GLY A 101 -18.77 -18.85 -19.09
C GLY A 101 -17.41 -18.59 -18.45
N THR A 102 -16.55 -17.77 -19.05
CA THR A 102 -15.26 -17.34 -18.49
C THR A 102 -15.42 -15.98 -17.82
N LEU A 103 -14.75 -15.77 -16.68
CA LEU A 103 -14.77 -14.48 -16.02
C LEU A 103 -13.63 -13.60 -16.54
N GLU A 104 -13.98 -12.43 -17.06
CA GLU A 104 -13.01 -11.39 -17.39
C GLU A 104 -12.80 -10.42 -16.22
N GLN A 105 -11.59 -9.87 -16.17
CA GLN A 105 -11.14 -8.93 -15.16
C GLN A 105 -10.90 -7.57 -15.80
N ILE A 106 -11.63 -6.57 -15.36
CA ILE A 106 -11.56 -5.22 -15.94
C ILE A 106 -11.24 -4.22 -14.85
N LEU A 107 -10.02 -3.70 -14.90
CA LEU A 107 -9.57 -2.60 -14.04
C LEU A 107 -9.97 -1.27 -14.67
N THR A 108 -10.57 -0.37 -13.89
CA THR A 108 -10.91 0.99 -14.30
C THR A 108 -10.30 2.03 -13.36
N PHE A 109 -10.09 3.22 -13.89
CA PHE A 109 -9.63 4.39 -13.15
C PHE A 109 -10.33 5.64 -13.68
N TYR A 110 -10.33 6.69 -12.86
CA TYR A 110 -10.92 7.96 -13.24
C TYR A 110 -9.91 8.88 -13.91
N LYS A 111 -10.37 9.59 -14.95
CA LYS A 111 -9.66 10.71 -15.57
C LYS A 111 -10.66 11.83 -15.84
N HIS A 112 -10.47 12.96 -15.15
CA HIS A 112 -11.35 14.14 -15.21
C HIS A 112 -12.84 13.79 -14.94
N GLY A 113 -13.14 13.07 -13.85
CA GLY A 113 -14.52 12.72 -13.49
C GLY A 113 -15.12 11.51 -14.22
N VAL A 114 -14.37 10.90 -15.13
CA VAL A 114 -14.89 9.80 -15.98
C VAL A 114 -14.09 8.52 -15.78
N SER A 115 -14.79 7.40 -15.55
CA SER A 115 -14.19 6.07 -15.35
C SER A 115 -13.92 5.36 -16.68
N TYR A 116 -12.64 5.06 -16.94
CA TYR A 116 -12.19 4.37 -18.14
C TYR A 116 -11.55 3.02 -17.80
N PRO A 117 -11.68 1.99 -18.66
CA PRO A 117 -10.85 0.80 -18.53
C PRO A 117 -9.37 1.16 -18.68
N VAL A 118 -8.53 0.51 -17.88
CA VAL A 118 -7.07 0.54 -18.08
C VAL A 118 -6.70 -0.18 -19.36
N ALA A 119 -7.34 -1.34 -19.61
CA ALA A 119 -7.10 -2.14 -20.78
C ALA A 119 -7.45 -1.36 -22.05
N GLY A 120 -6.50 -1.31 -22.98
CA GLY A 120 -6.71 -0.71 -24.30
C GLY A 120 -7.63 -1.57 -25.17
N ARG A 121 -8.00 -1.04 -26.33
CA ARG A 121 -8.88 -1.70 -27.31
C ARG A 121 -8.50 -3.15 -27.58
N ASP A 122 -7.25 -3.40 -27.95
CA ASP A 122 -6.82 -4.73 -28.41
C ASP A 122 -6.77 -5.73 -27.27
N GLU A 123 -6.32 -5.29 -26.09
CA GLU A 123 -6.33 -6.11 -24.88
C GLU A 123 -7.76 -6.51 -24.52
N LEU A 124 -8.70 -5.55 -24.51
CA LEU A 124 -10.08 -5.83 -24.17
C LEU A 124 -10.77 -6.72 -25.22
N ILE A 125 -10.46 -6.55 -26.52
CA ILE A 125 -10.94 -7.46 -27.58
C ILE A 125 -10.33 -8.85 -27.44
N SER A 126 -9.06 -8.95 -27.00
CA SER A 126 -8.42 -10.25 -26.79
C SER A 126 -9.10 -11.04 -25.66
N LEU A 127 -9.56 -10.33 -24.62
CA LEU A 127 -10.34 -10.89 -23.53
C LEU A 127 -11.78 -11.17 -23.96
N ILE A 128 -12.38 -10.26 -24.74
CA ILE A 128 -13.81 -10.25 -25.09
C ILE A 128 -13.95 -10.07 -26.62
N PRO A 129 -13.81 -11.15 -27.42
CA PRO A 129 -13.76 -11.06 -28.88
C PRO A 129 -14.98 -10.41 -29.54
N ARG A 130 -16.17 -10.49 -28.92
CA ARG A 130 -17.40 -9.85 -29.42
C ARG A 130 -17.30 -8.33 -29.55
N LEU A 131 -16.41 -7.69 -28.80
CA LEU A 131 -16.20 -6.24 -28.86
C LEU A 131 -15.56 -5.79 -30.18
N ARG A 132 -14.95 -6.71 -30.95
CA ARG A 132 -14.28 -6.39 -32.23
C ARG A 132 -15.20 -5.69 -33.23
N ASN A 133 -16.44 -6.17 -33.35
CA ASN A 133 -17.40 -5.60 -34.30
C ASN A 133 -17.96 -4.24 -33.82
N ARG A 134 -17.98 -4.02 -32.50
CA ARG A 134 -18.45 -2.77 -31.89
C ARG A 134 -17.41 -1.66 -31.96
N TYR A 135 -16.13 -2.02 -31.84
CA TYR A 135 -14.99 -1.09 -31.84
C TYR A 135 -13.99 -1.47 -32.94
N PRO A 136 -14.29 -1.18 -34.22
CA PRO A 136 -13.41 -1.57 -35.33
C PRO A 136 -12.09 -0.78 -35.38
N SER A 137 -12.04 0.45 -34.84
CA SER A 137 -10.82 1.27 -34.77
C SER A 137 -10.51 1.77 -33.34
N TYR A 138 -9.29 2.27 -33.13
CA TYR A 138 -8.93 2.92 -31.85
C TYR A 138 -9.71 4.22 -31.61
N ALA A 139 -10.09 4.93 -32.68
CA ALA A 139 -10.90 6.15 -32.56
C ALA A 139 -12.29 5.84 -31.98
N ASP A 140 -12.88 4.70 -32.35
CA ASP A 140 -14.17 4.26 -31.81
C ASP A 140 -14.09 3.87 -30.33
N PHE A 141 -12.94 3.35 -29.89
CA PHE A 141 -12.74 2.91 -28.50
C PHE A 141 -12.27 4.03 -27.57
N GLY A 142 -11.45 4.98 -28.04
CA GLY A 142 -10.56 5.80 -27.21
C GLY A 142 -11.22 6.68 -26.14
N ALA A 143 -12.52 6.97 -26.24
CA ALA A 143 -13.29 7.71 -25.24
C ALA A 143 -14.43 6.88 -24.61
N SER A 144 -14.43 5.56 -24.82
CA SER A 144 -15.48 4.68 -24.30
C SER A 144 -15.32 4.48 -22.80
N ARG A 145 -16.35 4.87 -22.05
CA ARG A 145 -16.45 4.60 -20.62
C ARG A 145 -16.84 3.16 -20.40
N ILE A 146 -16.63 2.67 -19.17
CA ILE A 146 -17.04 1.30 -18.84
C ILE A 146 -18.54 1.07 -19.05
N GLU A 147 -19.36 2.09 -18.78
CA GLU A 147 -20.82 2.09 -18.98
C GLU A 147 -21.22 2.18 -20.46
N ASP A 148 -20.34 2.69 -21.32
CA ASP A 148 -20.57 2.67 -22.76
C ASP A 148 -20.25 1.28 -23.31
N ILE A 149 -19.23 0.60 -22.77
CA ILE A 149 -18.81 -0.74 -23.23
C ILE A 149 -19.79 -1.81 -22.75
N PHE A 150 -20.21 -1.79 -21.48
CA PHE A 150 -21.09 -2.80 -20.88
C PHE A 150 -22.39 -2.20 -20.36
N PRO A 151 -23.55 -2.82 -20.65
CA PRO A 151 -24.83 -2.41 -20.07
C PRO A 151 -24.80 -2.41 -18.53
N ALA A 152 -25.54 -1.49 -17.91
CA ALA A 152 -25.66 -1.41 -16.45
C ALA A 152 -26.11 -2.73 -15.81
N SER A 153 -26.92 -3.54 -16.50
CA SER A 153 -27.35 -4.86 -16.04
C SER A 153 -26.23 -5.90 -16.02
N GLU A 154 -25.22 -5.79 -16.89
CA GLU A 154 -24.03 -6.63 -16.86
C GLU A 154 -23.10 -6.20 -15.72
N LEU A 155 -22.86 -4.89 -15.60
CA LEU A 155 -22.02 -4.33 -14.52
C LEU A 155 -22.60 -4.63 -13.12
N ALA A 156 -23.93 -4.62 -12.97
CA ALA A 156 -24.59 -4.95 -11.71
C ALA A 156 -24.47 -6.42 -11.30
N ARG A 157 -24.19 -7.32 -12.25
CA ARG A 157 -23.94 -8.76 -11.99
C ARG A 157 -22.47 -9.05 -11.70
N ALA A 158 -21.58 -8.12 -12.01
CA ALA A 158 -20.16 -8.28 -11.77
C ALA A 158 -19.84 -8.22 -10.28
N THR A 159 -18.86 -9.00 -9.86
CA THR A 159 -18.20 -8.79 -8.57
C THR A 159 -17.31 -7.57 -8.71
N VAL A 160 -17.55 -6.54 -7.90
CA VAL A 160 -16.75 -5.31 -7.90
C VAL A 160 -15.87 -5.26 -6.66
N ARG A 161 -14.61 -4.86 -6.85
CA ARG A 161 -13.74 -4.38 -5.78
C ARG A 161 -13.37 -2.93 -6.06
N GLU A 162 -13.20 -2.16 -5.01
CA GLU A 162 -12.83 -0.75 -5.10
C GLU A 162 -11.56 -0.50 -4.27
N ALA A 163 -10.74 0.42 -4.74
CA ALA A 163 -9.68 1.03 -3.96
C ALA A 163 -9.91 2.55 -3.96
N ARG A 164 -9.83 3.16 -2.78
CA ARG A 164 -10.10 4.58 -2.50
C ARG A 164 -8.86 5.30 -1.99
N VAL A 165 -7.86 4.56 -1.49
CA VAL A 165 -6.65 5.11 -0.88
C VAL A 165 -5.42 4.46 -1.49
N PHE A 166 -4.55 5.27 -2.10
CA PHE A 166 -3.23 4.85 -2.57
C PHE A 166 -2.06 5.53 -1.85
N ALA A 167 -2.33 6.51 -0.99
CA ALA A 167 -1.29 7.10 -0.17
C ALA A 167 -0.72 6.05 0.81
N SER A 168 0.60 5.97 0.89
CA SER A 168 1.27 5.36 2.04
C SER A 168 1.07 6.27 3.24
N SER A 169 0.80 5.69 4.41
CA SER A 169 0.25 6.42 5.56
C SER A 169 0.77 5.86 6.87
N VAL A 170 0.60 6.61 7.93
CA VAL A 170 0.56 6.09 9.30
C VAL A 170 -0.90 6.05 9.78
N ALA A 171 -1.23 5.13 10.67
CA ALA A 171 -2.50 5.12 11.39
C ALA A 171 -2.19 5.26 12.88
N LEU A 172 -2.51 6.42 13.44
CA LEU A 172 -2.23 6.74 14.84
C LEU A 172 -3.32 6.19 15.74
N ASN A 173 -2.93 5.51 16.81
CA ASN A 173 -3.83 4.92 17.77
C ASN A 173 -4.37 6.01 18.72
N ASN A 174 -5.68 6.20 18.69
CA ASN A 174 -6.34 7.25 19.47
C ASN A 174 -6.52 6.86 20.96
N GLY A 175 -6.12 5.65 21.36
CA GLY A 175 -6.21 5.16 22.75
C GLY A 175 -7.61 4.74 23.20
N ASN A 176 -8.58 4.75 22.30
CA ASN A 176 -9.96 4.29 22.51
C ASN A 176 -10.33 3.12 21.60
N GLY A 177 -9.32 2.39 21.10
CA GLY A 177 -9.49 1.29 20.14
C GLY A 177 -9.76 1.75 18.70
N THR A 178 -9.57 3.03 18.38
CA THR A 178 -9.70 3.57 17.01
C THR A 178 -8.39 4.12 16.49
N PHE A 179 -8.25 4.19 15.18
CA PHE A 179 -7.10 4.78 14.50
C PHE A 179 -7.47 6.01 13.67
N THR A 180 -6.53 6.96 13.60
CA THR A 180 -6.58 8.11 12.71
C THR A 180 -5.55 7.93 11.59
N LEU A 181 -6.02 7.79 10.34
CA LEU A 181 -5.15 7.64 9.17
C LEU A 181 -4.58 9.00 8.73
N GLN A 182 -3.25 9.09 8.62
CA GLN A 182 -2.52 10.27 8.18
C GLN A 182 -1.53 9.90 7.06
N PRO A 183 -1.54 10.58 5.89
CA PRO A 183 -0.59 10.30 4.83
C PRO A 183 0.85 10.64 5.25
N LEU A 184 1.80 9.81 4.81
CA LEU A 184 3.23 10.14 4.87
C LEU A 184 3.58 11.29 3.90
N PRO A 185 4.73 11.96 4.08
CA PRO A 185 5.19 13.04 3.19
C PRO A 185 5.22 12.65 1.71
N VAL A 186 5.25 13.65 0.83
CA VAL A 186 5.13 13.45 -0.63
C VAL A 186 6.23 12.55 -1.20
N GLU A 187 7.42 12.58 -0.62
CA GLU A 187 8.58 11.76 -0.99
C GLU A 187 8.30 10.26 -0.79
N ALA A 188 7.51 9.92 0.23
CA ALA A 188 7.07 8.55 0.51
C ALA A 188 5.98 8.05 -0.47
N GLN A 189 5.51 8.91 -1.38
CA GLN A 189 4.46 8.63 -2.35
C GLN A 189 4.99 8.40 -3.78
N PHE A 190 6.30 8.55 -4.01
CA PHE A 190 6.92 8.48 -5.33
C PHE A 190 6.96 7.07 -5.95
N ALA A 191 6.93 6.03 -5.11
CA ALA A 191 6.86 4.64 -5.52
C ALA A 191 6.15 3.82 -4.44
N PRO A 192 5.72 2.58 -4.75
CA PRO A 192 5.12 1.71 -3.76
C PRO A 192 6.07 1.45 -2.61
N ILE A 193 5.60 1.61 -1.37
CA ILE A 193 6.35 1.19 -0.17
C ILE A 193 5.99 -0.27 0.10
N ARG A 194 7.00 -1.14 0.10
CA ARG A 194 6.84 -2.59 0.28
C ARG A 194 7.59 -3.14 1.49
N ALA A 195 8.49 -2.35 2.07
CA ALA A 195 9.19 -2.66 3.30
C ALA A 195 9.38 -1.40 4.13
N VAL A 196 9.26 -1.55 5.45
CA VAL A 196 9.48 -0.50 6.44
C VAL A 196 10.34 -1.10 7.54
N LEU A 197 11.35 -0.36 7.99
CA LEU A 197 12.11 -0.64 9.19
C LEU A 197 12.00 0.57 10.11
N VAL A 198 11.54 0.34 11.34
CA VAL A 198 11.39 1.39 12.36
C VAL A 198 12.54 1.29 13.35
N ALA A 199 13.20 2.41 13.61
CA ALA A 199 14.24 2.55 14.63
C ALA A 199 14.53 4.03 14.87
N ASP A 200 15.17 4.35 15.99
CA ASP A 200 15.79 5.66 16.22
C ASP A 200 17.12 5.71 15.43
N PHE A 201 17.11 6.33 14.25
CA PHE A 201 18.26 6.35 13.34
C PHE A 201 19.17 7.56 13.58
N ASP A 202 18.63 8.65 14.14
CA ASP A 202 19.38 9.88 14.43
C ASP A 202 19.73 10.08 15.92
N GLY A 203 19.32 9.14 16.79
CA GLY A 203 19.65 9.09 18.20
C GLY A 203 18.86 10.08 19.05
N ASP A 204 17.77 10.64 18.54
CA ASP A 204 16.95 11.64 19.24
C ASP A 204 15.92 11.02 20.21
N GLY A 205 15.84 9.69 20.27
CA GLY A 205 14.93 8.95 21.12
C GLY A 205 13.51 8.78 20.54
N ARG A 206 13.26 9.23 19.31
CA ARG A 206 12.00 9.06 18.58
C ARG A 206 12.16 8.00 17.49
N PRO A 207 11.08 7.31 17.10
CA PRO A 207 11.15 6.39 15.97
C PRO A 207 11.22 7.13 14.65
N ASP A 208 12.16 6.70 13.81
CA ASP A 208 12.29 7.05 12.41
C ASP A 208 11.88 5.86 11.53
N LEU A 209 11.59 6.13 10.25
CA LEU A 209 11.21 5.11 9.28
C LEU A 209 12.24 5.04 8.16
N LEU A 210 12.84 3.88 7.97
CA LEU A 210 13.52 3.53 6.74
C LEU A 210 12.53 2.77 5.84
N VAL A 211 12.15 3.37 4.72
CA VAL A 211 11.19 2.77 3.78
C VAL A 211 11.84 2.45 2.45
N GLY A 212 11.34 1.41 1.79
CA GLY A 212 11.76 1.04 0.45
C GLY A 212 10.69 0.23 -0.28
N GLY A 213 10.83 0.15 -1.60
CA GLY A 213 9.94 -0.68 -2.40
C GLY A 213 10.34 -0.72 -3.85
N ASN A 214 9.57 -0.05 -4.72
CA ASN A 214 9.56 -0.24 -6.18
C ASN A 214 8.82 -1.50 -6.65
N LEU A 215 8.35 -1.45 -7.90
CA LEU A 215 7.69 -2.55 -8.59
C LEU A 215 7.92 -2.44 -10.10
N TYR A 216 8.66 -3.41 -10.65
CA TYR A 216 9.05 -3.41 -12.07
C TYR A 216 8.16 -4.30 -12.93
N GLY A 217 7.60 -5.34 -12.34
CA GLY A 217 6.75 -6.33 -13.01
C GLY A 217 5.33 -5.82 -13.19
N VAL A 218 5.17 -4.83 -14.07
CA VAL A 218 3.88 -4.19 -14.37
C VAL A 218 3.63 -4.16 -15.88
N PRO A 219 2.36 -4.14 -16.32
CA PRO A 219 2.03 -3.91 -17.72
C PRO A 219 2.70 -2.63 -18.25
N PRO A 220 3.16 -2.61 -19.52
CA PRO A 220 3.85 -1.45 -20.10
C PRO A 220 3.08 -0.13 -19.97
N VAL A 221 1.74 -0.18 -20.00
CA VAL A 221 0.88 1.00 -19.86
C VAL A 221 1.08 1.75 -18.53
N PHE A 222 1.44 1.06 -17.46
CA PHE A 222 1.68 1.70 -16.15
C PHE A 222 3.03 2.40 -16.07
N GLY A 223 4.02 1.97 -16.87
CA GLY A 223 5.41 2.29 -16.61
C GLY A 223 5.91 1.64 -15.31
N ARG A 224 7.21 1.41 -15.20
CA ARG A 224 7.78 0.86 -13.96
C ARG A 224 7.61 1.86 -12.82
N TYR A 225 7.36 1.34 -11.62
CA TYR A 225 7.42 2.14 -10.41
C TYR A 225 8.82 2.01 -9.80
N ASP A 226 9.77 2.83 -10.25
CA ASP A 226 11.20 2.72 -9.95
C ASP A 226 11.82 4.01 -9.36
N ALA A 227 10.98 4.90 -8.83
CA ALA A 227 11.40 6.19 -8.29
C ALA A 227 11.91 6.15 -6.84
N SER A 228 11.98 4.98 -6.18
CA SER A 228 12.54 4.85 -4.83
C SER A 228 14.01 4.43 -4.88
N TYR A 229 14.84 5.17 -4.14
CA TYR A 229 16.24 4.83 -3.84
C TYR A 229 16.44 4.53 -2.35
N GLY A 230 15.38 4.06 -1.67
CA GLY A 230 15.29 4.10 -0.22
C GLY A 230 15.02 5.52 0.28
N LEU A 231 14.28 5.63 1.38
CA LEU A 231 13.95 6.91 2.00
C LEU A 231 14.00 6.77 3.51
N LEU A 232 14.78 7.65 4.14
CA LEU A 232 14.75 7.84 5.58
C LEU A 232 13.77 8.95 5.90
N LEU A 233 12.86 8.69 6.83
CA LEU A 233 11.89 9.63 7.35
C LEU A 233 12.15 9.84 8.84
N SER A 234 12.47 11.07 9.24
CA SER A 234 12.70 11.40 10.65
C SER A 234 11.38 11.72 11.35
N GLY A 235 11.17 11.16 12.54
CA GLY A 235 10.01 11.46 13.38
C GLY A 235 9.99 12.94 13.81
N ARG A 236 8.90 13.66 13.56
CA ARG A 236 8.75 15.01 14.09
C ARG A 236 8.47 14.94 15.60
N GLY A 237 9.15 15.81 16.35
CA GLY A 237 8.76 16.09 17.71
C GLY A 237 7.36 16.69 17.80
N GLY A 238 6.67 16.49 18.92
CA GLY A 238 5.36 17.09 19.17
C GLY A 238 4.22 16.07 19.35
N GLY A 239 4.48 14.78 19.15
CA GLY A 239 3.51 13.71 19.44
C GLY A 239 2.34 13.62 18.46
N ASP A 240 2.46 14.23 17.27
CA ASP A 240 1.44 14.19 16.22
C ASP A 240 1.69 13.12 15.15
N GLY A 241 2.72 12.27 15.36
CA GLY A 241 3.08 11.16 14.49
C GLY A 241 3.43 11.59 13.05
N ARG A 242 3.86 12.85 12.86
CA ARG A 242 4.33 13.32 11.55
C ARG A 242 5.78 12.97 11.31
N PHE A 243 6.13 12.91 10.04
CA PHE A 243 7.49 12.60 9.58
C PHE A 243 7.99 13.66 8.61
N GLU A 244 9.31 13.82 8.53
CA GLU A 244 9.99 14.61 7.49
C GLU A 244 10.89 13.71 6.67
N ALA A 245 10.97 13.96 5.37
CA ALA A 245 11.94 13.30 4.52
C ALA A 245 13.36 13.81 4.83
N VAL A 246 14.29 12.88 5.07
CA VAL A 246 15.70 13.18 5.23
C VAL A 246 16.36 13.13 3.86
N ASP A 247 17.00 14.23 3.46
CA ASP A 247 17.70 14.31 2.17
C ASP A 247 18.73 13.18 2.00
N MET A 248 18.87 12.70 0.76
CA MET A 248 19.84 11.66 0.41
C MET A 248 21.28 12.05 0.77
N GLU A 249 21.64 13.33 0.61
CA GLU A 249 22.96 13.85 0.98
C GLU A 249 23.22 13.76 2.49
N LYS A 250 22.18 13.97 3.31
CA LYS A 250 22.28 13.90 4.78
C LYS A 250 22.27 12.47 5.29
N SER A 251 21.35 11.65 4.77
CA SER A 251 21.20 10.24 5.15
C SER A 251 22.31 9.35 4.60
N ASN A 252 22.95 9.76 3.50
CA ASN A 252 23.90 8.95 2.72
C ASN A 252 23.32 7.57 2.36
N LEU A 253 21.99 7.51 2.19
CA LEU A 253 21.24 6.29 1.95
C LEU A 253 20.99 6.10 0.46
N VAL A 254 21.40 4.95 -0.07
CA VAL A 254 21.06 4.54 -1.44
C VAL A 254 20.68 3.06 -1.44
N ILE A 255 19.41 2.77 -1.75
CA ILE A 255 18.84 1.44 -1.87
C ILE A 255 18.18 1.33 -3.24
N GLU A 256 18.88 0.76 -4.20
CA GLU A 256 18.36 0.54 -5.54
C GLU A 256 17.60 -0.79 -5.64
N GLY A 257 16.71 -0.91 -6.62
CA GLY A 257 16.04 -2.18 -6.91
C GLY A 257 14.66 -2.31 -6.27
N GLN A 258 14.09 -3.52 -6.36
CA GLN A 258 12.78 -3.84 -5.82
C GLN A 258 12.89 -4.39 -4.39
N VAL A 259 12.89 -3.51 -3.40
CA VAL A 259 12.90 -3.90 -1.99
C VAL A 259 11.61 -4.66 -1.62
N ARG A 260 11.76 -5.78 -0.92
CA ARG A 260 10.65 -6.63 -0.44
C ARG A 260 10.66 -6.84 1.06
N HIS A 261 11.81 -6.69 1.71
CA HIS A 261 11.90 -6.76 3.15
C HIS A 261 13.15 -6.04 3.65
N MET A 262 13.10 -5.57 4.89
CA MET A 262 14.24 -5.02 5.61
C MET A 262 14.26 -5.61 7.02
N GLY A 263 15.45 -5.84 7.56
CA GLY A 263 15.59 -6.37 8.91
C GLY A 263 16.97 -6.15 9.50
N TRP A 264 17.06 -6.30 10.81
CA TRP A 264 18.31 -6.19 11.55
C TRP A 264 19.08 -7.52 11.52
N LEU A 265 20.37 -7.44 11.23
CA LEU A 265 21.33 -8.53 11.43
C LEU A 265 22.32 -8.15 12.51
N ARG A 266 22.36 -8.93 13.58
CA ARG A 266 23.37 -8.80 14.64
C ARG A 266 24.62 -9.57 14.25
N GLN A 267 25.77 -8.90 14.26
CA GLN A 267 27.07 -9.48 14.00
C GLN A 267 27.68 -10.09 15.27
N ALA A 268 28.70 -10.94 15.11
CA ALA A 268 29.40 -11.59 16.22
C ALA A 268 30.08 -10.59 17.17
N ASP A 269 30.52 -9.44 16.66
CA ASP A 269 31.12 -8.34 17.45
C ASP A 269 30.07 -7.48 18.18
N GLY A 270 28.78 -7.85 18.08
CA GLY A 270 27.67 -7.13 18.69
C GLY A 270 27.13 -5.95 17.87
N SER A 271 27.80 -5.56 16.78
CA SER A 271 27.30 -4.51 15.89
C SER A 271 26.07 -4.96 15.11
N ARG A 272 25.29 -3.99 14.59
CA ARG A 272 24.07 -4.26 13.83
C ARG A 272 24.20 -3.74 12.40
N LEU A 273 23.70 -4.52 11.45
CA LEU A 273 23.53 -4.16 10.05
C LEU A 273 22.04 -4.18 9.70
N ILE A 274 21.67 -3.34 8.75
CA ILE A 274 20.38 -3.44 8.07
C ILE A 274 20.58 -4.35 6.86
N VAL A 275 19.78 -5.40 6.75
CA VAL A 275 19.72 -6.29 5.59
C VAL A 275 18.51 -5.93 4.77
N ILE A 276 18.70 -5.77 3.47
CA ILE A 276 17.66 -5.38 2.53
C ILE A 276 17.50 -6.52 1.54
N ALA A 277 16.32 -7.15 1.55
CA ALA A 277 15.95 -8.18 0.59
C ALA A 277 15.33 -7.53 -0.65
N ARG A 278 15.83 -7.90 -1.82
CA ARG A 278 15.40 -7.34 -3.12
C ARG A 278 14.93 -8.45 -4.04
N ASN A 279 13.85 -8.21 -4.78
CA ASN A 279 13.27 -9.19 -5.68
C ASN A 279 14.22 -9.47 -6.85
N ASP A 280 14.61 -10.74 -7.03
CA ASP A 280 15.49 -11.21 -8.09
C ASP A 280 16.86 -10.50 -8.11
N ASP A 281 17.39 -10.18 -6.92
CA ASP A 281 18.68 -9.52 -6.77
C ASP A 281 19.37 -9.96 -5.46
N LYS A 282 20.65 -9.61 -5.31
CA LYS A 282 21.44 -9.85 -4.10
C LYS A 282 20.92 -9.03 -2.92
N LEU A 283 21.08 -9.60 -1.72
CA LEU A 283 20.92 -8.86 -0.47
C LEU A 283 21.88 -7.67 -0.44
N GLN A 284 21.36 -6.52 -0.04
CA GLN A 284 22.16 -5.34 0.24
C GLN A 284 22.28 -5.15 1.75
N PHE A 285 23.47 -4.75 2.22
CA PHE A 285 23.74 -4.50 3.63
C PHE A 285 24.07 -3.03 3.82
N VAL A 286 23.39 -2.38 4.75
CA VAL A 286 23.61 -0.97 5.11
C VAL A 286 24.01 -0.90 6.59
N ARG A 287 24.93 0.01 6.90
CA ARG A 287 25.32 0.32 8.28
C ARG A 287 24.57 1.56 8.74
N PRO A 288 23.88 1.54 9.89
CA PRO A 288 23.43 2.76 10.52
C PRO A 288 24.63 3.66 10.79
N LEU A 289 24.48 4.97 10.60
CA LEU A 289 25.53 5.92 10.97
C LEU A 289 25.78 5.76 12.48
N ARG A 290 27.05 5.53 12.85
CA ARG A 290 27.43 5.60 14.27
C ARG A 290 27.48 7.07 14.63
N HIS A 291 26.63 7.53 15.54
CA HIS A 291 26.90 8.80 16.21
C HIS A 291 28.22 8.65 16.96
N SER A 292 29.23 9.41 16.54
CA SER A 292 30.39 9.68 17.37
C SER A 292 29.88 10.33 18.65
N GLN A 293 30.09 9.66 19.78
CA GLN A 293 29.87 10.21 21.11
C GLN A 293 30.64 11.51 21.31
#